data_AF-A0A261GUP9-F1
#
_entry.id   AF-A0A261GUP9-F1
#
_cell.length_a   1.000
_cell.length_b   1.000
_cell.length_c   1.000
_cell.angle_alpha   90.00
_cell.angle_beta   90.00
_cell.angle_gamma   90.00
#
_symmetry.space_group_name_H-M   'P 1'
#
loop_
_entity.id
_entity.type
_entity.pdbx_description
1 polymer ?
#
loop_
_entity_poly.entity_id
_entity_poly.type
_entity_poly.pdbx_seq_one_letter_code
_entity_poly.pdbx_strand_id
1 'polypeptide(L)'
;MIEYRYKEERAIALHYAEVLNDRLAKEILNRSEVLNGDEALHLNKFYWAMVDQAIADNGAGVPVLESEGTEAWMEYIFHSFNGYLVSHGYAREWEEDL
;
A
#
# COMPACT_ATOMS: atom_id res chain seq x y z
N MET A 1 0.72 11.75 -8.65
CA MET A 1 1.65 10.71 -8.17
C MET A 1 1.32 10.39 -6.72
N ILE A 2 1.50 9.15 -6.28
CA ILE A 2 1.40 8.76 -4.87
C ILE A 2 2.57 9.45 -4.14
N GLU A 3 2.24 10.42 -3.30
CA GLU A 3 3.20 11.12 -2.45
C GLU A 3 3.39 10.31 -1.17
N TYR A 4 4.62 9.92 -0.89
CA TYR A 4 5.00 9.23 0.34
C TYR A 4 5.68 10.21 1.28
N ARG A 5 5.38 10.12 2.58
CA ARG A 5 6.07 10.89 3.62
C ARG A 5 7.50 10.40 3.84
N TYR A 6 7.70 9.09 3.73
CA TYR A 6 8.97 8.40 3.89
C TYR A 6 9.22 7.48 2.69
N LYS A 7 10.48 7.38 2.24
CA LYS A 7 10.85 6.51 1.10
C LYS A 7 10.59 5.03 1.41
N GLU A 8 10.62 4.67 2.69
CA GLU A 8 10.38 3.34 3.22
C GLU A 8 8.96 2.86 2.95
N GLU A 9 7.95 3.75 2.93
CA GLU A 9 6.55 3.37 2.65
C GLU A 9 6.42 2.65 1.30
N ARG A 10 7.01 3.24 0.26
CA ARG A 10 7.03 2.62 -1.08
C ARG A 10 7.82 1.32 -1.09
N ALA A 11 8.93 1.26 -0.35
CA ALA A 11 9.76 0.05 -0.28
C ALA A 11 9.03 -1.11 0.41
N ILE A 12 8.31 -0.82 1.50
CA ILE A 12 7.43 -1.76 2.21
C ILE A 12 6.34 -2.26 1.26
N ALA A 13 5.61 -1.34 0.61
CA ALA A 13 4.54 -1.71 -0.32
C ALA A 13 5.07 -2.57 -1.49
N LEU A 14 6.24 -2.22 -2.05
CA LEU A 14 6.86 -3.04 -3.10
C LEU A 14 7.29 -4.42 -2.60
N HIS A 15 7.82 -4.52 -1.37
CA HIS A 15 8.16 -5.80 -0.76
C HIS A 15 6.93 -6.72 -0.71
N TYR A 16 5.81 -6.22 -0.18
CA TYR A 16 4.60 -7.03 -0.07
C TYR A 16 3.93 -7.30 -1.42
N ALA A 17 4.07 -6.42 -2.40
CA ALA A 17 3.65 -6.74 -3.77
C ALA A 17 4.40 -7.96 -4.34
N GLU A 18 5.68 -8.14 -4.02
CA GLU A 18 6.42 -9.36 -4.38
C GLU A 18 5.97 -10.57 -3.56
N VAL A 19 5.83 -10.44 -2.24
CA VAL A 19 5.41 -11.53 -1.34
C VAL A 19 4.04 -12.09 -1.75
N LEU A 20 3.10 -11.21 -2.07
CA LEU A 20 1.74 -11.56 -2.50
C LEU A 20 1.66 -11.98 -3.98
N ASN A 21 2.77 -11.91 -4.72
CA ASN A 21 2.82 -12.10 -6.18
C ASN A 21 1.84 -11.18 -6.93
N ASP A 22 1.63 -9.97 -6.41
CA ASP A 22 0.71 -8.98 -6.97
C ASP A 22 1.42 -8.09 -7.99
N ARG A 23 1.40 -8.56 -9.24
CA ARG A 23 2.03 -7.84 -10.36
C ARG A 23 1.39 -6.47 -10.61
N LEU A 24 0.08 -6.33 -10.44
CA LEU A 24 -0.61 -5.07 -10.75
C LEU A 24 -0.30 -4.02 -9.68
N ALA A 25 -0.34 -4.39 -8.40
CA ALA A 25 0.10 -3.49 -7.33
C ALA A 25 1.56 -3.05 -7.53
N LYS A 26 2.45 -3.99 -7.87
CA LYS A 26 3.85 -3.67 -8.18
C LYS A 26 3.99 -2.68 -9.35
N GLU A 27 3.19 -2.82 -10.40
CA GLU A 27 3.18 -1.89 -11.53
C GLU A 27 2.67 -0.50 -11.12
N ILE A 28 1.57 -0.42 -10.38
CA ILE A 28 1.02 0.82 -9.82
C ILE A 28 2.06 1.54 -8.96
N LEU A 29 2.72 0.83 -8.04
CA LEU A 29 3.75 1.37 -7.15
C LEU A 29 5.03 1.79 -7.90
N ASN A 30 5.33 1.15 -9.03
CA ASN A 30 6.45 1.53 -9.88
C ASN A 30 6.19 2.80 -10.69
N ARG A 31 4.95 3.00 -11.14
CA ARG A 31 4.51 4.26 -11.76
C ARG A 31 4.21 5.34 -10.73
N SER A 32 3.98 4.94 -9.48
CA SER A 32 3.42 5.78 -8.41
C SER A 32 2.12 6.46 -8.85
N GLU A 33 1.26 5.76 -9.59
CA GLU A 33 0.00 6.29 -10.13
C GLU A 33 -0.97 5.16 -10.51
N VAL A 34 -2.26 5.35 -10.20
CA VAL A 34 -3.37 4.55 -10.73
C VAL A 34 -3.93 5.23 -11.98
N LEU A 35 -4.30 4.44 -12.99
CA LEU A 35 -4.73 4.92 -14.30
C LEU A 35 -6.26 4.98 -14.44
N ASN A 36 -6.99 4.25 -13.59
CA ASN A 36 -8.45 4.14 -13.64
C ASN A 36 -8.99 3.61 -12.29
N GLY A 37 -10.33 3.53 -12.20
CA GLY A 37 -11.01 3.03 -11.00
C GLY A 37 -10.70 1.56 -10.69
N ASP A 38 -10.48 0.72 -11.69
CA ASP A 38 -10.12 -0.70 -11.46
C ASP A 38 -8.76 -0.82 -10.76
N GLU A 39 -7.77 -0.01 -11.17
CA GLU A 39 -6.47 0.05 -10.51
C GLU A 39 -6.55 0.69 -9.11
N ALA A 40 -7.42 1.68 -8.92
CA ALA A 40 -7.68 2.28 -7.60
C ALA A 40 -8.27 1.25 -6.63
N LEU A 41 -9.28 0.50 -7.07
CA LEU A 41 -9.88 -0.59 -6.30
C LEU A 41 -8.87 -1.71 -6.04
N HIS A 42 -8.03 -2.03 -7.02
CA HIS A 42 -6.95 -3.00 -6.85
C HIS A 42 -5.94 -2.55 -5.79
N LEU A 43 -5.54 -1.28 -5.79
CA LEU A 43 -4.63 -0.72 -4.80
C LEU A 43 -5.22 -0.76 -3.38
N ASN A 44 -6.53 -0.54 -3.23
CA ASN A 44 -7.23 -0.70 -1.95
C ASN A 44 -7.19 -2.15 -1.44
N LYS A 45 -7.55 -3.12 -2.29
CA LYS A 45 -7.50 -4.55 -1.94
C LYS A 45 -6.08 -5.01 -1.61
N PHE A 46 -5.10 -4.54 -2.38
CA PHE A 46 -3.69 -4.78 -2.11
C PHE A 46 -3.28 -4.25 -0.73
N TYR A 47 -3.71 -3.05 -0.35
CA TYR A 47 -3.38 -2.49 0.96
C TYR A 47 -3.85 -3.39 2.10
N TRP A 48 -5.08 -3.88 2.06
CA TRP A 48 -5.60 -4.77 3.10
C TRP A 48 -4.89 -6.14 3.10
N ALA A 49 -4.64 -6.72 1.93
CA ALA A 49 -3.87 -7.96 1.83
C ALA A 49 -2.43 -7.79 2.36
N MET A 50 -1.82 -6.62 2.14
CA MET A 50 -0.52 -6.27 2.70
C MET A 50 -0.57 -6.19 4.23
N VAL A 51 -1.58 -5.55 4.82
CA VAL A 51 -1.76 -5.47 6.28
C VAL A 51 -1.88 -6.87 6.87
N ASP A 52 -2.75 -7.72 6.31
CA ASP A 52 -2.94 -9.09 6.77
C ASP A 52 -1.63 -9.89 6.72
N GLN A 53 -0.89 -9.77 5.62
CA GLN A 53 0.38 -10.46 5.44
C GLN A 53 1.45 -9.95 6.41
N ALA A 54 1.57 -8.64 6.59
CA ALA A 54 2.52 -8.02 7.51
C ALA A 54 2.27 -8.37 8.99
N ILE A 55 1.01 -8.62 9.34
CA ILE A 55 0.65 -9.15 10.67
C ILE A 55 1.01 -10.64 10.75
N ALA A 56 0.72 -11.43 9.71
CA ALA A 56 0.98 -12.87 9.70
C ALA A 56 2.47 -13.22 9.77
N ASP A 57 3.34 -12.44 9.11
CA ASP A 57 4.79 -12.62 9.14
C ASP A 57 5.52 -11.73 10.14
N ASN A 58 4.79 -10.87 10.87
CA ASN A 58 5.34 -9.92 11.83
C ASN A 58 6.41 -9.00 11.22
N GLY A 59 6.22 -8.57 9.97
CA GLY A 59 7.11 -7.65 9.26
C GLY A 59 8.40 -8.28 8.76
N ALA A 60 8.48 -9.62 8.72
CA ALA A 60 9.72 -10.33 8.42
C ALA A 60 10.26 -9.97 7.03
N GLY A 61 11.57 -9.70 6.96
CA GLY A 61 12.22 -9.33 5.70
C GLY A 61 12.11 -7.84 5.36
N VAL A 62 11.51 -7.04 6.25
CA VAL A 62 11.46 -5.58 6.14
C VAL A 62 12.05 -4.96 7.42
N PRO A 63 13.33 -4.51 7.39
CA PRO A 63 14.05 -4.10 8.61
C PRO A 63 13.35 -3.04 9.46
N VAL A 64 12.68 -2.07 8.83
CA VAL A 64 11.98 -1.00 9.55
C VAL A 64 10.72 -1.49 10.28
N LEU A 65 10.04 -2.52 9.75
CA LEU A 65 8.90 -3.11 10.44
C LEU A 65 9.37 -3.93 11.65
N GLU A 66 10.49 -4.63 11.52
CA GLU A 66 11.10 -5.40 12.62
C GLU A 66 11.58 -4.50 13.77
N SER A 67 12.09 -3.30 13.46
CA SER A 67 12.65 -2.38 14.47
C SER A 67 11.64 -1.40 15.06
N GLU A 68 10.68 -0.92 14.28
CA GLU A 68 9.76 0.16 14.67
C GLU A 68 8.30 -0.32 14.81
N GLY A 69 8.01 -1.55 14.36
CA GLY A 69 6.69 -2.17 14.44
C GLY A 69 5.83 -1.97 13.19
N THR A 70 5.01 -2.97 12.89
CA THR A 70 4.16 -3.00 11.68
C THR A 70 3.08 -1.91 11.69
N GLU A 71 2.43 -1.67 12.83
CA GLU A 71 1.24 -0.82 12.94
C GLU A 71 1.48 0.63 12.46
N ALA A 72 2.54 1.28 12.94
CA ALA A 72 2.86 2.66 12.58
C ALA A 72 3.15 2.83 11.07
N TRP A 73 3.83 1.85 10.47
CA TRP A 73 4.15 1.87 9.05
C TRP A 73 2.92 1.60 8.17
N MET A 74 2.02 0.72 8.60
CA MET A 74 0.73 0.52 7.91
C MET A 74 -0.11 1.81 7.96
N GLU A 75 -0.13 2.52 9.09
CA GLU A 75 -0.83 3.81 9.22
C GLU A 75 -0.25 4.88 8.27
N TYR A 76 1.08 4.97 8.14
CA TYR A 76 1.69 5.90 7.18
C TYR A 76 1.28 5.57 5.74
N ILE A 77 1.35 4.30 5.34
CA ILE A 77 0.97 3.87 3.99
C ILE A 77 -0.53 4.10 3.76
N PHE A 78 -1.38 3.84 4.75
CA PHE A 78 -2.81 4.14 4.71
C PHE A 78 -3.06 5.60 4.35
N HIS A 79 -2.40 6.52 5.06
CA HIS A 79 -2.57 7.95 4.82
C HIS A 79 -2.08 8.37 3.44
N SER A 80 -0.96 7.82 2.96
CA SER A 80 -0.42 8.10 1.62
C SER A 80 -1.35 7.60 0.52
N PHE A 81 -1.86 6.37 0.63
CA PHE A 81 -2.79 5.80 -0.36
C PHE A 81 -4.16 6.47 -0.32
N ASN A 82 -4.76 6.66 0.87
CA ASN A 82 -6.02 7.37 1.03
C ASN A 82 -5.94 8.80 0.49
N GLY A 83 -4.93 9.56 0.90
CA GLY A 83 -4.74 10.94 0.47
C GLY A 83 -4.59 11.05 -1.04
N TYR A 84 -3.86 10.12 -1.65
CA TYR A 84 -3.74 10.05 -3.10
C TYR A 84 -5.07 9.70 -3.78
N LEU A 85 -5.74 8.62 -3.41
CA LEU A 85 -6.95 8.15 -4.07
C LEU A 85 -8.10 9.15 -3.93
N VAL A 86 -8.31 9.71 -2.73
CA VAL A 86 -9.36 10.72 -2.48
C VAL A 86 -9.10 11.98 -3.30
N SER A 87 -7.86 12.48 -3.34
CA SER A 87 -7.54 13.69 -4.12
C SER A 87 -7.66 13.52 -5.64
N HIS A 88 -7.66 12.27 -6.13
CA HIS A 88 -7.81 11.94 -7.55
C HIS A 88 -9.22 11.46 -7.92
N GLY A 89 -10.18 11.55 -6.99
CA GLY A 89 -11.59 11.21 -7.25
C GLY A 89 -11.96 9.74 -7.05
N TYR A 90 -11.07 8.95 -6.46
CA TYR A 90 -11.26 7.52 -6.18
C TYR A 90 -11.63 7.22 -4.72
N ALA A 91 -12.30 8.17 -4.05
CA ALA A 91 -12.72 8.00 -2.66
C ALA A 91 -13.64 6.78 -2.48
N ARG A 92 -14.51 6.54 -3.48
CA ARG A 92 -15.45 5.41 -3.45
C ARG A 92 -14.73 4.06 -3.49
N GLU A 93 -13.72 3.93 -4.35
CA GLU A 93 -12.91 2.72 -4.49
C GLU A 93 -12.07 2.45 -3.24
N TRP A 94 -11.68 3.51 -2.51
CA TRP A 94 -10.99 3.37 -1.23
C TRP A 94 -11.91 2.96 -0.08
N GLU A 95 -13.15 3.44 -0.08
CA GLU A 95 -14.16 3.13 0.95
C GLU A 95 -14.86 1.79 0.75
N GLU A 96 -14.61 1.08 -0.35
CA GLU A 96 -15.34 -0.15 -0.69
C GLU A 96 -15.13 -1.28 0.34
N ASP A 97 -13.94 -1.35 0.96
CA ASP A 97 -13.56 -2.36 1.95
C ASP A 97 -13.27 -1.78 3.36
N LEU A 98 -13.72 -0.55 3.66
CA LEU A 98 -13.64 0.10 4.99
C LEU A 98 -14.87 -0.22 5.87
#